data_AF-A0A2T1CF17-F1
#
_entry.id   AF-A0A2T1CF17-F1
#
_cell.length_a   1.000
_cell.length_b   1.000
_cell.length_c   1.000
_cell.angle_alpha   90.00
_cell.angle_beta   90.00
_cell.angle_gamma   90.00
#
_symmetry.space_group_name_H-M   'P 1'
#
loop_
_entity.id
_entity.type
_entity.pdbx_description
1 polymer ?
#
loop_
_entity_poly.entity_id
_entity_poly.type
_entity_poly.pdbx_seq_one_letter_code
_entity_poly.pdbx_strand_id
1 'polypeptide(L)'
;MTVATNPSATNQTTASYGVHSEVGKLRKVMVCSPGLAHSRLTPSNCDDLLFDDVLWVEMAKRDHADFALKMRDRGIDVIEMHEMLAETLDIAEAKKWILDQQVVPNEVGLGLVNEVRAYLEGLSSRQLAEYLIGGLAAYDIPEDFGSEWLRMAQQSSGITGYLLPPLPNTLYTRDTTCWIYGGVT
;
A
#
# COMPACT_ATOMS: atom_id res chain seq x y z
N MET A 1 -2.81 -59.73 -12.63
CA MET A 1 -1.94 -58.57 -12.97
C MET A 1 -2.12 -57.54 -11.87
N THR A 2 -1.13 -57.51 -10.98
CA THR A 2 -0.98 -56.56 -9.87
C THR A 2 -0.70 -55.17 -10.45
N VAL A 3 -1.46 -54.15 -10.05
CA VAL A 3 -1.06 -52.75 -10.29
C VAL A 3 -0.66 -52.16 -8.94
N ALA A 4 0.59 -51.76 -8.88
CA ALA A 4 1.28 -51.21 -7.74
C ALA A 4 0.74 -49.83 -7.35
N THR A 5 0.83 -49.57 -6.05
CA THR A 5 0.70 -48.29 -5.36
C THR A 5 1.57 -47.18 -5.95
N ASN A 6 1.09 -45.94 -5.91
CA ASN A 6 1.99 -44.79 -5.73
C ASN A 6 1.42 -43.88 -4.62
N PRO A 7 2.03 -43.87 -3.42
CA PRO A 7 1.76 -42.91 -2.38
C PRO A 7 2.76 -41.75 -2.52
N SER A 8 2.31 -40.59 -3.00
CA SER A 8 3.16 -39.38 -2.99
C SER A 8 2.31 -38.10 -2.96
N ALA A 9 1.35 -38.02 -2.05
CA ALA A 9 0.90 -36.72 -1.58
C ALA A 9 2.01 -36.17 -0.70
N THR A 10 2.89 -35.35 -1.26
CA THR A 10 3.87 -34.58 -0.51
C THR A 10 3.12 -33.74 0.52
N ASN A 11 3.24 -34.12 1.80
CA ASN A 11 2.88 -33.28 2.94
C ASN A 11 3.68 -31.97 2.81
N GLN A 12 3.07 -30.94 2.22
CA GLN A 12 3.50 -29.58 2.48
C GLN A 12 3.14 -29.31 3.93
N THR A 13 4.11 -29.46 4.82
CA THR A 13 4.02 -28.92 6.17
C THR A 13 3.82 -27.41 6.00
N THR A 14 2.58 -26.95 6.12
CA THR A 14 2.24 -25.52 6.14
C THR A 14 2.91 -24.94 7.36
N ALA A 15 4.14 -24.43 7.20
CA ALA A 15 4.81 -23.71 8.26
C ALA A 15 3.89 -22.55 8.66
N SER A 16 3.45 -22.55 9.92
CA SER A 16 2.65 -21.44 10.47
C SER A 16 3.46 -20.15 10.33
N TYR A 17 2.78 -19.05 9.99
CA TYR A 17 3.42 -17.73 10.03
C TYR A 17 3.83 -17.39 11.46
N GLY A 18 4.99 -16.73 11.59
CA GLY A 18 5.46 -16.24 12.87
C GLY A 18 6.92 -15.81 12.91
N VAL A 19 7.25 -14.97 13.89
CA VAL A 19 8.61 -14.50 14.18
C VAL A 19 8.99 -14.94 15.58
N HIS A 20 10.00 -15.81 15.69
CA HIS A 20 10.41 -16.43 16.96
C HIS A 20 11.79 -15.96 17.46
N SER A 21 12.46 -15.08 16.70
CA SER A 21 13.78 -14.52 17.01
C SER A 21 14.10 -13.38 16.06
N GLU A 22 14.84 -12.37 16.52
CA GLU A 22 15.37 -11.28 15.70
C GLU A 22 16.64 -11.65 14.91
N VAL A 23 17.32 -12.76 15.29
CA VAL A 23 18.60 -13.18 14.69
C VAL A 23 18.52 -14.52 13.96
N GLY A 24 17.34 -15.14 13.94
CA GLY A 24 17.10 -16.40 13.24
C GLY A 24 17.17 -16.26 11.71
N LYS A 25 17.17 -17.38 11.00
CA LYS A 25 17.10 -17.36 9.52
C LYS A 25 15.75 -16.78 9.08
N LEU A 26 15.78 -15.58 8.52
CA LEU A 26 14.62 -14.96 7.87
C LEU A 26 14.18 -15.79 6.67
N ARG A 27 12.88 -16.08 6.58
CA ARG A 27 12.27 -16.88 5.49
C ARG A 27 11.36 -16.05 4.61
N LYS A 28 10.58 -15.14 5.21
CA LYS A 28 9.63 -14.27 4.54
C LYS A 28 9.66 -12.89 5.19
N VAL A 29 9.57 -11.83 4.39
CA VAL A 29 9.56 -10.43 4.85
C VAL A 29 8.63 -9.59 3.97
N MET A 30 7.97 -8.61 4.57
CA MET A 30 7.18 -7.60 3.86
C MET A 30 7.95 -6.28 3.82
N VAL A 31 8.04 -5.68 2.64
CA VAL A 31 8.66 -4.38 2.39
C VAL A 31 7.70 -3.49 1.60
N CYS A 32 7.91 -2.18 1.63
CA CYS A 32 7.13 -1.23 0.84
C CYS A 32 8.09 -0.33 0.08
N SER A 33 8.00 -0.33 -1.25
CA SER A 33 8.87 0.52 -2.07
C SER A 33 8.49 2.00 -1.92
N PRO A 34 9.46 2.93 -2.01
CA PRO A 34 9.15 4.32 -2.28
C PRO A 34 8.29 4.48 -3.54
N GLY A 35 7.40 5.48 -3.55
CA GLY A 35 6.35 5.62 -4.55
C GLY A 35 5.71 7.00 -4.55
N LEU A 36 4.45 7.07 -5.01
CA LEU A 36 3.68 8.32 -5.15
C LEU A 36 3.66 9.15 -3.85
N ALA A 37 3.57 8.50 -2.69
CA ALA A 37 3.59 9.18 -1.38
C ALA A 37 4.83 10.07 -1.21
N HIS A 38 5.98 9.60 -1.68
CA HIS A 38 7.26 10.29 -1.52
C HIS A 38 7.43 11.40 -2.55
N SER A 39 6.80 11.29 -3.74
CA SER A 39 6.79 12.38 -4.72
C SER A 39 5.93 13.58 -4.29
N ARG A 40 5.11 13.40 -3.26
CA ARG A 40 4.26 14.44 -2.66
C ARG A 40 4.92 15.11 -1.45
N LEU A 41 6.13 14.68 -1.07
CA LEU A 41 6.95 15.38 -0.08
C LEU A 41 7.44 16.70 -0.67
N THR A 42 7.30 17.74 0.13
CA THR A 42 7.75 19.09 -0.13
C THR A 42 8.49 19.58 1.11
N PRO A 43 9.40 20.57 0.97
CA PRO A 43 10.07 21.15 2.14
C PRO A 43 9.11 21.73 3.18
N SER A 44 7.87 22.05 2.79
CA SER A 44 6.85 22.62 3.68
C SER A 44 5.96 21.59 4.38
N ASN A 45 5.95 20.31 3.97
CA ASN A 45 5.06 19.29 4.54
C ASN A 45 5.78 18.03 5.04
N CYS A 46 7.09 17.91 4.85
CA CYS A 46 7.84 16.72 5.25
C CYS A 46 7.76 16.48 6.77
N ASP A 47 7.91 17.55 7.56
CA ASP A 47 7.79 17.49 9.02
C ASP A 47 6.40 16.99 9.47
N ASP A 48 5.34 17.50 8.86
CA ASP A 48 3.95 17.09 9.16
C ASP A 48 3.68 15.63 8.76
N LEU A 49 4.38 15.14 7.74
CA LEU A 49 4.32 13.75 7.27
C LEU A 49 5.34 12.84 7.98
N LEU A 50 6.00 13.34 9.02
CA LEU A 50 7.00 12.63 9.82
C LEU A 50 8.14 12.06 8.96
N PHE A 51 8.61 12.86 8.01
CA PHE A 51 9.68 12.53 7.09
C PHE A 51 10.74 13.63 7.10
N ASP A 52 12.02 13.26 7.20
CA ASP A 52 13.08 14.24 7.48
C ASP A 52 13.34 15.23 6.32
N ASP A 53 13.25 14.78 5.07
CA ASP A 53 13.48 15.62 3.88
C ASP A 53 12.87 15.00 2.62
N VAL A 54 12.81 15.77 1.53
CA VAL A 54 12.36 15.31 0.22
C VAL A 54 13.34 14.28 -0.35
N LEU A 55 12.81 13.19 -0.91
CA LEU A 55 13.62 12.14 -1.53
C LEU A 55 13.78 12.33 -3.04
N TRP A 56 14.94 11.92 -3.55
CA TRP A 56 15.05 11.55 -4.96
C TRP A 56 14.38 10.19 -5.20
N VAL A 57 13.06 10.21 -5.41
CA VAL A 57 12.19 9.02 -5.46
C VAL A 57 12.70 7.95 -6.43
N GLU A 58 13.13 8.32 -7.63
CA GLU A 58 13.62 7.35 -8.62
C GLU A 58 14.93 6.68 -8.21
N MET A 59 15.81 7.37 -7.48
CA MET A 59 16.99 6.73 -6.89
C MET A 59 16.59 5.82 -5.73
N ALA A 60 15.71 6.30 -4.85
CA ALA A 60 15.24 5.53 -3.70
C ALA A 60 14.54 4.22 -4.12
N LYS A 61 13.77 4.23 -5.22
CA LYS A 61 13.18 3.02 -5.82
C LYS A 61 14.26 2.03 -6.28
N ARG A 62 15.34 2.50 -6.90
CA ARG A 62 16.47 1.65 -7.34
C ARG A 62 17.20 1.04 -6.15
N ASP A 63 17.48 1.84 -5.13
CA ASP A 63 18.14 1.38 -3.90
C ASP A 63 17.28 0.35 -3.17
N HIS A 64 15.96 0.59 -3.07
CA HIS A 64 15.01 -0.35 -2.49
C HIS A 64 14.91 -1.67 -3.31
N ALA A 65 14.92 -1.58 -4.64
CA ALA A 65 14.92 -2.75 -5.50
C ALA A 65 16.19 -3.61 -5.32
N ASP A 66 17.36 -2.97 -5.22
CA ASP A 66 18.63 -3.63 -4.91
C ASP A 66 18.62 -4.28 -3.51
N PHE A 67 18.07 -3.58 -2.50
CA PHE A 67 17.84 -4.15 -1.17
C PHE A 67 16.98 -5.41 -1.20
N ALA A 68 15.85 -5.38 -1.90
CA ALA A 68 14.96 -6.53 -2.06
C ALA A 68 15.64 -7.68 -2.81
N LEU A 69 16.41 -7.37 -3.88
CA LEU A 69 17.15 -8.37 -4.65
C LEU A 69 18.18 -9.11 -3.79
N LYS A 70 18.97 -8.37 -3.00
CA LYS A 70 19.97 -8.95 -2.08
C LYS A 70 19.36 -9.93 -1.06
N MET A 71 18.11 -9.71 -0.65
CA MET A 71 17.37 -10.65 0.20
C MET A 71 16.89 -11.88 -0.57
N ARG A 72 16.33 -11.67 -1.77
CA ARG A 72 15.87 -12.76 -2.64
C ARG A 72 17.02 -13.70 -3.05
N ASP A 73 18.19 -13.16 -3.34
CA ASP A 73 19.42 -13.94 -3.63
C ASP A 73 19.83 -14.85 -2.47
N ARG A 74 19.39 -14.56 -1.24
CA ARG A 74 19.62 -15.37 -0.03
C ARG A 74 18.48 -16.37 0.25
N GLY A 75 17.56 -16.52 -0.69
CA GLY A 75 16.40 -17.41 -0.61
C GLY A 75 15.30 -16.90 0.33
N ILE A 76 15.23 -15.59 0.57
CA ILE A 76 14.18 -14.97 1.38
C ILE A 76 13.00 -14.62 0.46
N ASP A 77 11.79 -15.00 0.87
CA ASP A 77 10.56 -14.59 0.20
C ASP A 77 10.22 -13.13 0.55
N VAL A 78 10.41 -12.23 -0.41
CA VAL A 78 10.21 -10.78 -0.21
C VAL A 78 8.90 -10.36 -0.86
N ILE A 79 7.94 -10.01 -0.01
CA ILE A 79 6.62 -9.54 -0.43
C ILE A 79 6.61 -8.01 -0.46
N GLU A 80 6.11 -7.43 -1.55
CA GLU A 80 6.00 -5.98 -1.74
C GLU A 80 4.56 -5.52 -1.41
N MET A 81 4.44 -4.46 -0.60
CA MET A 81 3.15 -3.99 -0.07
C MET A 81 2.20 -3.47 -1.15
N HIS A 82 2.67 -2.75 -2.17
CA HIS A 82 1.77 -2.29 -3.26
C HIS A 82 1.26 -3.47 -4.09
N GLU A 83 2.09 -4.49 -4.33
CA GLU A 83 1.68 -5.73 -4.99
C GLU A 83 0.65 -6.49 -4.15
N MET A 84 0.94 -6.73 -2.86
CA MET A 84 0.02 -7.41 -1.94
C MET A 84 -1.32 -6.66 -1.82
N LEU A 85 -1.29 -5.33 -1.74
CA LEU A 85 -2.50 -4.51 -1.67
C LEU A 85 -3.30 -4.59 -2.97
N ALA A 86 -2.64 -4.53 -4.13
CA ALA A 86 -3.32 -4.69 -5.42
C ALA A 86 -4.00 -6.06 -5.54
N GLU A 87 -3.33 -7.14 -5.17
CA GLU A 87 -3.91 -8.50 -5.14
C GLU A 87 -5.09 -8.59 -4.16
N THR A 88 -4.99 -7.91 -3.02
CA THR A 88 -6.09 -7.85 -2.03
C THR A 88 -7.29 -7.09 -2.60
N LEU A 89 -7.06 -6.02 -3.36
CA LEU A 89 -8.12 -5.21 -3.96
C LEU A 89 -8.83 -5.89 -5.13
N ASP A 90 -8.27 -6.98 -5.69
CA ASP A 90 -8.99 -7.84 -6.63
C ASP A 90 -10.12 -8.64 -5.94
N ILE A 91 -10.06 -8.77 -4.61
CA ILE A 91 -11.14 -9.35 -3.81
C ILE A 91 -12.19 -8.27 -3.54
N ALA A 92 -13.35 -8.37 -4.19
CA ALA A 92 -14.41 -7.36 -4.13
C ALA A 92 -14.84 -7.00 -2.69
N GLU A 93 -14.92 -7.99 -1.79
CA GLU A 93 -15.23 -7.76 -0.38
C GLU A 93 -14.15 -6.95 0.33
N ALA A 94 -12.87 -7.24 0.07
CA ALA A 94 -11.74 -6.51 0.66
C ALA A 94 -11.65 -5.08 0.11
N LYS A 95 -11.82 -4.90 -1.21
CA LYS A 95 -11.91 -3.56 -1.82
C LYS A 95 -13.02 -2.73 -1.20
N LYS A 96 -14.22 -3.32 -1.05
CA LYS A 96 -15.35 -2.66 -0.39
C LYS A 96 -15.00 -2.29 1.05
N TRP A 97 -14.44 -3.22 1.82
CA TRP A 97 -14.08 -3.00 3.22
C TRP A 97 -13.08 -1.84 3.36
N ILE A 98 -12.02 -1.81 2.56
CA ILE A 98 -11.02 -0.75 2.59
C ILE A 98 -11.66 0.61 2.28
N LEU A 99 -12.44 0.70 1.20
CA LEU A 99 -13.07 1.96 0.80
C LEU A 99 -14.13 2.45 1.81
N ASP A 100 -14.84 1.53 2.47
CA ASP A 100 -15.77 1.87 3.56
C ASP A 100 -15.07 2.51 4.77
N GLN A 101 -13.80 2.16 5.02
CA GLN A 101 -13.02 2.72 6.12
C GLN A 101 -12.29 4.01 5.73
N GLN A 102 -11.84 4.12 4.47
CA GLN A 102 -11.00 5.24 4.02
C GLN A 102 -11.80 6.42 3.47
N VAL A 103 -12.93 6.16 2.79
CA VAL A 103 -13.72 7.22 2.14
C VAL A 103 -14.90 7.59 3.04
N VAL A 104 -14.58 8.29 4.15
CA VAL A 104 -15.57 8.68 5.17
C VAL A 104 -15.70 10.21 5.27
N PRO A 105 -16.87 10.75 5.71
CA PRO A 105 -17.12 12.19 5.74
C PRO A 105 -16.07 13.03 6.48
N ASN A 106 -15.44 12.47 7.51
CA ASN A 106 -14.44 13.17 8.33
C ASN A 106 -13.08 13.28 7.61
N GLU A 107 -12.79 12.40 6.67
CA GLU A 107 -11.53 12.39 5.91
C GLU A 107 -11.69 13.19 4.62
N VAL A 108 -12.69 12.86 3.80
CA VAL A 108 -12.85 13.44 2.45
C VAL A 108 -13.83 14.62 2.40
N GLY A 109 -14.58 14.87 3.48
CA GLY A 109 -15.66 15.85 3.51
C GLY A 109 -17.00 15.27 3.03
N LEU A 110 -18.08 15.56 3.78
CA LEU A 110 -19.42 14.99 3.57
C LEU A 110 -19.95 15.12 2.12
N GLY A 111 -19.65 16.24 1.46
CA GLY A 111 -20.11 16.51 0.09
C GLY A 111 -19.34 15.76 -1.00
N LEU A 112 -18.18 15.16 -0.69
CA LEU A 112 -17.29 14.54 -1.68
C LEU A 112 -17.25 13.01 -1.57
N VAL A 113 -17.77 12.42 -0.48
CA VAL A 113 -17.73 10.97 -0.22
C VAL A 113 -18.16 10.13 -1.42
N ASN A 114 -19.33 10.42 -1.99
CA ASN A 114 -19.87 9.61 -3.09
C ASN A 114 -19.03 9.73 -4.37
N GLU A 115 -18.52 10.92 -4.66
CA GLU A 115 -17.75 11.19 -5.88
C GLU A 115 -16.36 10.58 -5.79
N VAL A 116 -15.66 10.80 -4.67
CA VAL A 116 -14.34 10.20 -4.42
C VAL A 116 -14.44 8.68 -4.40
N ARG A 117 -15.49 8.14 -3.79
CA ARG A 117 -15.73 6.69 -3.79
C ARG A 117 -15.93 6.17 -5.21
N ALA A 118 -16.81 6.79 -5.99
CA ALA A 118 -17.07 6.38 -7.37
C ALA A 118 -15.81 6.44 -8.23
N TYR A 119 -14.97 7.46 -8.04
CA TYR A 119 -13.69 7.58 -8.73
C TYR A 119 -12.77 6.40 -8.40
N LEU A 120 -12.52 6.15 -7.11
CA LEU A 120 -11.64 5.08 -6.63
C LEU A 120 -12.16 3.69 -7.01
N GLU A 121 -13.47 3.48 -7.02
CA GLU A 121 -14.08 2.21 -7.44
C GLU A 121 -13.84 1.93 -8.93
N GLY A 122 -13.77 2.97 -9.77
CA GLY A 122 -13.49 2.87 -11.21
C GLY A 122 -12.04 2.59 -11.59
N LEU A 123 -11.10 2.69 -10.63
CA LEU A 123 -9.68 2.43 -10.88
C LEU A 123 -9.36 0.92 -10.92
N SER A 124 -8.31 0.58 -11.67
CA SER A 124 -7.70 -0.75 -11.56
C SER A 124 -7.12 -0.96 -10.15
N SER A 125 -7.06 -2.21 -9.69
CA SER A 125 -6.55 -2.56 -8.35
C SER A 125 -5.13 -2.04 -8.12
N ARG A 126 -4.29 -2.02 -9.17
CA ARG A 126 -2.92 -1.48 -9.10
C ARG A 126 -2.90 0.03 -8.90
N GLN A 127 -3.70 0.78 -9.67
CA GLN A 127 -3.81 2.24 -9.51
C GLN A 127 -4.44 2.61 -8.17
N LEU A 128 -5.45 1.85 -7.74
CA LEU A 128 -6.11 2.06 -6.45
C LEU A 128 -5.12 1.84 -5.30
N ALA A 129 -4.30 0.78 -5.34
CA ALA A 129 -3.24 0.56 -4.34
C ALA A 129 -2.24 1.74 -4.30
N GLU A 130 -1.84 2.26 -5.47
CA GLU A 130 -0.94 3.40 -5.56
C GLU A 130 -1.54 4.67 -4.94
N TYR A 131 -2.83 4.94 -5.13
CA TYR A 131 -3.50 6.09 -4.49
C TYR A 131 -3.78 5.89 -3.00
N LEU A 132 -4.11 4.66 -2.55
CA LEU A 132 -4.36 4.39 -1.14
C LEU A 132 -3.10 4.55 -0.28
N ILE A 133 -1.93 4.22 -0.82
CA ILE A 133 -0.64 4.47 -0.15
C ILE A 133 -0.13 5.88 -0.46
N GLY A 134 -0.25 6.28 -1.74
CA GLY A 134 0.31 7.50 -2.28
C GLY A 134 -0.45 8.77 -1.97
N GLY A 135 -1.66 8.66 -1.42
CA GLY A 135 -2.59 9.77 -1.27
C GLY A 135 -3.24 10.19 -2.58
N LEU A 136 -4.45 10.73 -2.48
CA LEU A 136 -5.25 11.25 -3.59
C LEU A 136 -5.40 12.76 -3.40
N ALA A 137 -4.86 13.55 -4.32
CA ALA A 137 -5.13 14.99 -4.38
C ALA A 137 -6.39 15.27 -5.19
N ALA A 138 -7.03 16.40 -4.90
CA ALA A 138 -8.20 16.84 -5.66
C ALA A 138 -7.90 16.96 -7.17
N TYR A 139 -6.70 17.44 -7.53
CA TYR A 139 -6.26 17.60 -8.93
C TYR A 139 -5.94 16.28 -9.64
N ASP A 140 -5.86 15.15 -8.92
CA ASP A 140 -5.68 13.83 -9.55
C ASP A 140 -6.98 13.29 -10.13
N ILE A 141 -8.13 13.85 -9.74
CA ILE A 141 -9.43 13.50 -10.29
C ILE A 141 -9.64 14.31 -11.58
N PRO A 142 -9.95 13.66 -12.72
CA PRO A 142 -10.18 14.34 -13.99
C PRO A 142 -11.25 15.44 -13.88
N GLU A 143 -11.07 16.57 -14.57
CA GLU A 143 -12.00 17.71 -14.52
C GLU A 143 -13.40 17.39 -15.08
N ASP A 144 -13.50 16.38 -15.94
CA ASP A 144 -14.75 15.86 -16.49
C ASP A 144 -15.43 14.82 -15.58
N PHE A 145 -14.81 14.51 -14.44
CA PHE A 145 -15.34 13.61 -13.42
C PHE A 145 -15.91 14.40 -12.23
N GLY A 146 -17.10 14.03 -11.78
CA GLY A 146 -17.72 14.59 -10.57
C GLY A 146 -18.59 15.83 -10.82
N SER A 147 -19.00 16.47 -9.73
CA SER A 147 -19.89 17.63 -9.74
C SER A 147 -19.12 18.96 -9.76
N GLU A 148 -19.85 20.06 -10.01
CA GLU A 148 -19.28 21.41 -9.90
C GLU A 148 -18.69 21.68 -8.50
N TRP A 149 -19.18 21.00 -7.46
CA TRP A 149 -18.66 21.10 -6.11
C TRP A 149 -17.25 20.53 -5.97
N LEU A 150 -16.95 19.38 -6.60
CA LEU A 150 -15.61 18.82 -6.64
C LEU A 150 -14.64 19.74 -7.39
N ARG A 151 -15.10 20.37 -8.47
CA ARG A 151 -14.31 21.34 -9.25
C ARG A 151 -14.00 22.60 -8.43
N MET A 152 -14.97 23.08 -7.64
CA MET A 152 -14.72 24.16 -6.68
C MET A 152 -13.75 23.73 -5.58
N ALA A 153 -13.86 22.50 -5.07
CA ALA A 153 -12.89 21.95 -4.12
C ALA A 153 -11.48 21.92 -4.72
N GLN A 154 -11.31 21.50 -5.98
CA GLN A 154 -10.03 21.53 -6.70
C GLN A 154 -9.42 22.93 -6.80
N GLN A 155 -10.24 23.97 -7.02
CA GLN A 155 -9.80 25.36 -7.18
C GLN A 155 -9.51 26.08 -5.85
N SER A 156 -10.23 25.69 -4.78
CA SER A 156 -10.12 26.30 -3.45
C SER A 156 -9.10 25.62 -2.55
N SER A 157 -8.83 24.34 -2.81
CA SER A 157 -7.73 23.63 -2.18
C SER A 157 -6.43 24.26 -2.66
N GLY A 158 -5.70 24.92 -1.77
CA GLY A 158 -4.35 25.38 -2.06
C GLY A 158 -3.38 24.22 -2.36
N ILE A 159 -2.09 24.47 -2.19
CA ILE A 159 -0.99 23.54 -2.54
C ILE A 159 -1.10 22.14 -1.86
N THR A 160 -1.95 21.94 -0.85
CA THR A 160 -2.07 20.71 -0.04
C THR A 160 -3.47 20.09 -0.04
N GLY A 161 -4.22 20.19 -1.15
CA GLY A 161 -5.58 19.63 -1.31
C GLY A 161 -5.67 18.11 -1.38
N TYR A 162 -5.24 17.39 -0.35
CA TYR A 162 -5.35 15.94 -0.30
C TYR A 162 -6.73 15.50 0.21
N LEU A 163 -7.43 14.73 -0.61
CA LEU A 163 -8.64 14.00 -0.24
C LEU A 163 -8.29 12.74 0.55
N LEU A 164 -7.18 12.09 0.20
CA LEU A 164 -6.54 11.05 1.01
C LEU A 164 -5.07 11.47 1.22
N PRO A 165 -4.57 11.53 2.46
CA PRO A 165 -3.20 11.95 2.72
C PRO A 165 -2.18 10.92 2.21
N PRO A 166 -1.00 11.35 1.75
CA PRO A 166 0.09 10.44 1.42
C PRO A 166 0.65 9.75 2.67
N LEU A 167 1.03 8.48 2.54
CA LEU A 167 1.59 7.67 3.63
C LEU A 167 3.05 7.28 3.36
N PRO A 168 4.01 8.23 3.36
CA PRO A 168 5.41 7.96 3.01
C PRO A 168 6.06 6.95 3.98
N ASN A 169 5.64 6.95 5.25
CA ASN A 169 6.18 6.06 6.28
C ASN A 169 5.80 4.58 6.10
N THR A 170 4.96 4.24 5.12
CA THR A 170 4.77 2.83 4.72
C THR A 170 6.08 2.19 4.28
N LEU A 171 7.07 2.97 3.84
CA LEU A 171 8.46 2.54 3.64
C LEU A 171 9.03 1.78 4.84
N TYR A 172 8.66 2.18 6.05
CA TYR A 172 9.07 1.57 7.31
C TYR A 172 8.03 0.55 7.79
N THR A 173 7.94 -0.59 7.10
CA THR A 173 6.96 -1.66 7.38
C THR A 173 7.06 -2.30 8.78
N ARG A 174 8.05 -1.92 9.57
CA ARG A 174 8.25 -2.38 10.96
C ARG A 174 7.19 -1.84 11.91
N ASP A 175 6.69 -0.63 11.67
CA ASP A 175 5.95 0.12 12.69
C ASP A 175 4.46 -0.19 12.69
N THR A 176 3.86 -0.43 11.52
CA THR A 176 2.40 -0.57 11.37
C THR A 176 1.87 -1.86 11.96
N THR A 177 2.64 -2.95 11.87
CA THR A 177 2.27 -4.27 12.40
C THR A 177 3.52 -5.04 12.77
N CYS A 178 3.48 -5.80 13.86
CA CYS A 178 4.61 -6.64 14.25
C CYS A 178 4.19 -8.09 14.53
N TRP A 179 5.02 -9.03 14.10
CA TRP A 179 4.83 -10.46 14.36
C TRP A 179 5.51 -10.84 15.68
N ILE A 180 4.75 -11.45 16.59
CA ILE A 180 5.24 -11.93 17.88
C ILE A 180 4.85 -13.40 17.99
N TYR A 181 5.84 -14.28 17.81
CA TYR A 181 5.61 -15.72 17.64
C TYR A 181 4.55 -15.95 16.56
N GLY A 182 3.50 -16.73 16.81
CA GLY A 182 2.45 -17.04 15.83
C GLY A 182 1.35 -15.98 15.68
N GLY A 183 1.51 -14.78 16.25
CA GLY A 183 0.52 -13.70 16.19
C GLY A 183 1.05 -12.43 15.52
N VAL A 184 0.12 -11.57 15.11
CA VAL A 184 0.40 -10.21 14.60
C VAL A 184 -0.43 -9.21 15.40
N THR A 185 0.14 -8.06 15.72
CA THR A 185 -0.52 -6.91 16.37
C THR A 185 -0.23 -5.64 15.61
#